data_AF-A0A521Z431-F1
#
_entry.id   AF-A0A521Z431-F1
#
_cell.length_a   1.000
_cell.length_b   1.000
_cell.length_c   1.000
_cell.angle_alpha   90.00
_cell.angle_beta   90.00
_cell.angle_gamma   90.00
#
_symmetry.space_group_name_H-M   'P 1'
#
loop_
_entity.id
_entity.type
_entity.pdbx_description
1 polymer ?
#
loop_
_entity_poly.entity_id
_entity_poly.type
_entity_poly.pdbx_seq_one_letter_code
_entity_poly.pdbx_strand_id
1 'polypeptide(L)'
;MRGVTLLELVVTIAVLGIIAAVASVFVQPAFQAYFATQRRAEMADVADTALRRMTRDLRLALPNSARVDGSNRFVEILLTKNGGRYRALNDDDNPVATAEDPLDFSAPDSVFDTLGTLPASGDQQVQPNDYVVIHNLGIAGADAYEVAAADPNIARIAAFGAGALADEQRITLAAATRFPLESPGRRFFVVSGPVTYACAGVGSAAGEGTGTLRRWSNYAIEPRGGLPPTALPAGASDALLADHVSACQIDYTALPMLGRGLVAVRLGITRANETVTLYFEAQVNNVP
;
A
#
# COMPACT_ATOMS: atom_id res chain seq x y z
N MET A 1 -73.60 28.38 3.49
CA MET A 1 -72.14 28.65 3.47
C MET A 1 -71.92 29.92 4.26
N ARG A 2 -71.30 29.84 5.45
CA ARG A 2 -70.89 31.04 6.19
C ARG A 2 -69.63 31.57 5.49
N GLY A 3 -69.69 32.79 4.96
CA GLY A 3 -68.54 33.44 4.33
C GLY A 3 -67.52 33.84 5.39
N VAL A 4 -66.24 33.61 5.09
CA VAL A 4 -65.10 34.07 5.90
C VAL A 4 -65.13 35.60 5.96
N THR A 5 -64.98 36.18 7.14
CA THR A 5 -64.92 37.65 7.26
C THR A 5 -63.55 38.18 6.85
N LEU A 6 -63.50 39.41 6.33
CA LEU A 6 -62.23 40.07 5.97
C LEU A 6 -61.23 40.07 7.13
N LEU A 7 -61.70 40.27 8.36
CA LEU A 7 -60.89 40.25 9.56
C LEU A 7 -60.28 38.86 9.83
N GLU A 8 -61.08 37.80 9.66
CA GLU A 8 -60.65 36.41 9.85
C GLU A 8 -59.58 36.02 8.82
N LEU A 9 -59.71 36.50 7.57
CA LEU A 9 -58.70 36.30 6.53
C LEU A 9 -57.39 37.06 6.85
N VAL A 10 -57.47 38.30 7.32
CA VAL A 10 -56.28 39.10 7.69
C VAL A 10 -55.53 38.47 8.86
N VAL A 11 -56.25 38.04 9.91
CA VAL A 11 -55.63 37.41 11.08
C VAL A 11 -54.97 36.07 10.70
N THR A 12 -55.62 35.25 9.87
CA THR A 12 -55.04 33.97 9.44
C THR A 12 -53.77 34.13 8.61
N ILE A 13 -53.75 35.05 7.64
CA ILE A 13 -52.55 35.33 6.85
C ILE A 13 -51.42 35.88 7.73
N ALA A 14 -51.72 36.78 8.68
CA ALA A 14 -50.72 37.32 9.61
C ALA A 14 -50.12 36.23 10.51
N VAL A 15 -50.95 35.35 11.09
CA VAL A 15 -50.48 34.25 11.94
C VAL A 15 -49.69 33.23 11.13
N LEU A 16 -50.13 32.87 9.92
CA LEU A 16 -49.36 32.00 9.02
C LEU A 16 -48.01 32.61 8.66
N GLY A 17 -47.94 33.92 8.43
CA GLY A 17 -46.69 34.64 8.18
C GLY A 17 -45.71 34.55 9.35
N ILE A 18 -46.18 34.75 10.58
CA ILE A 18 -45.35 34.62 11.80
C ILE A 18 -44.86 33.17 11.96
N ILE A 19 -45.74 32.18 11.82
CA ILE A 19 -45.37 30.76 11.95
C ILE A 19 -44.37 30.37 10.87
N ALA A 20 -44.59 30.78 9.61
CA ALA A 20 -43.66 30.49 8.52
C ALA A 20 -42.28 31.15 8.74
N ALA A 21 -42.24 32.38 9.25
CA ALA A 21 -41.00 33.06 9.59
C ALA A 21 -40.24 32.33 10.72
N VAL A 22 -40.94 31.96 11.80
CA VAL A 22 -40.36 31.20 12.91
C VAL A 22 -39.89 29.82 12.43
N ALA A 23 -40.70 29.11 11.67
CA ALA A 23 -40.35 27.81 11.11
C ALA A 23 -39.12 27.89 10.20
N SER A 24 -39.00 28.93 9.36
CA SER A 24 -37.82 29.13 8.50
C SER A 24 -36.51 29.22 9.30
N VAL A 25 -36.52 29.95 10.42
CA VAL A 25 -35.35 30.14 11.29
C VAL A 25 -34.89 28.83 11.94
N PHE A 26 -35.79 27.90 12.23
CA PHE A 26 -35.44 26.64 12.91
C PHE A 26 -35.28 25.45 11.97
N VAL A 27 -36.07 25.36 10.91
CA VAL A 27 -36.12 24.21 10.02
C VAL A 27 -34.93 24.20 9.04
N GLN A 28 -34.52 25.36 8.51
CA GLN A 28 -33.39 25.42 7.59
C GLN A 28 -32.06 24.99 8.25
N PRO A 29 -31.69 25.49 9.45
CA PRO A 29 -30.48 25.02 10.12
C PRO A 29 -30.53 23.54 10.49
N ALA A 30 -31.70 23.00 10.84
CA ALA A 30 -31.86 21.58 11.16
C ALA A 30 -31.53 20.67 9.96
N PHE A 31 -32.05 20.99 8.76
CA PHE A 31 -31.71 20.26 7.55
C PHE A 31 -30.24 20.45 7.14
N GLN A 32 -29.71 21.68 7.24
CA GLN A 32 -28.30 21.95 6.93
C GLN A 32 -27.36 21.16 7.86
N ALA A 33 -27.67 21.08 9.16
CA ALA A 33 -26.91 20.30 10.14
C ALA A 33 -26.98 18.80 9.85
N TYR A 34 -28.15 18.29 9.42
CA TYR A 34 -28.30 16.89 9.00
C TYR A 34 -27.38 16.56 7.81
N PHE A 35 -27.43 17.35 6.74
CA PHE A 35 -26.57 17.12 5.57
C PHE A 35 -25.07 17.34 5.87
N ALA A 36 -24.73 18.30 6.73
CA ALA A 36 -23.35 18.49 7.19
C ALA A 36 -22.84 17.25 7.94
N THR A 37 -23.68 16.67 8.81
CA THR A 37 -23.33 15.43 9.53
C THR A 37 -23.12 14.26 8.56
N GLN A 38 -23.98 14.10 7.56
CA GLN A 38 -23.81 13.07 6.53
C GLN A 38 -22.51 13.26 5.73
N ARG A 39 -22.22 14.48 5.26
CA ARG A 39 -20.97 14.76 4.51
C ARG A 39 -19.72 14.47 5.33
N ARG A 40 -19.70 14.84 6.62
CA ARG A 40 -18.56 14.54 7.51
C ARG A 40 -18.39 13.04 7.71
N ALA A 41 -19.48 12.31 7.84
CA ALA A 41 -19.44 10.85 7.95
C ALA A 41 -18.88 10.21 6.67
N GLU A 42 -19.33 10.65 5.49
CA GLU A 42 -18.81 10.18 4.20
C GLU A 42 -17.31 10.49 4.03
N MET A 43 -16.88 11.72 4.30
CA MET A 43 -15.46 12.09 4.23
C MET A 43 -14.60 11.25 5.19
N ALA A 44 -15.08 10.99 6.40
CA ALA A 44 -14.39 10.15 7.37
C ALA A 44 -14.31 8.69 6.91
N ASP A 45 -15.39 8.14 6.34
CA ASP A 45 -15.43 6.74 5.85
C ASP A 45 -14.50 6.52 4.64
N VAL A 46 -14.49 7.46 3.68
CA VAL A 46 -13.55 7.43 2.55
C VAL A 46 -12.10 7.48 3.04
N ALA A 47 -11.80 8.41 3.95
CA ALA A 47 -10.45 8.55 4.51
C ALA A 47 -10.02 7.30 5.31
N ASP A 48 -10.89 6.74 6.16
CA ASP A 48 -10.59 5.53 6.94
C ASP A 48 -10.39 4.31 6.02
N THR A 49 -11.26 4.12 5.03
CA THR A 49 -11.14 3.01 4.07
C THR A 49 -9.84 3.09 3.27
N ALA A 50 -9.49 4.28 2.78
CA ALA A 50 -8.25 4.52 2.05
C ALA A 50 -7.01 4.24 2.92
N LEU A 51 -6.98 4.77 4.14
CA LEU A 51 -5.87 4.58 5.08
C LEU A 51 -5.74 3.12 5.54
N ARG A 52 -6.85 2.41 5.77
CA ARG A 52 -6.82 0.97 6.09
C ARG A 52 -6.26 0.14 4.95
N ARG A 53 -6.63 0.45 3.69
CA ARG A 53 -6.05 -0.22 2.52
C ARG A 53 -4.55 0.04 2.44
N MET A 54 -4.13 1.29 2.59
CA MET A 54 -2.71 1.67 2.61
C MET A 54 -1.93 0.95 3.70
N THR A 55 -2.46 0.90 4.90
CA THR A 55 -1.85 0.21 6.04
C THR A 55 -1.64 -1.28 5.81
N ARG A 56 -2.63 -1.95 5.20
CA ARG A 56 -2.51 -3.38 4.89
C ARG A 56 -1.34 -3.65 3.95
N ASP A 57 -1.19 -2.82 2.92
CA ASP A 57 -0.10 -2.95 1.96
C ASP A 57 1.25 -2.60 2.63
N LEU A 58 1.32 -1.53 3.45
CA LEU A 58 2.52 -1.15 4.20
C LEU A 58 3.02 -2.24 5.17
N ARG A 59 2.10 -2.98 5.81
CA ARG A 59 2.46 -4.11 6.68
C ARG A 59 3.06 -5.28 5.92
N LEU A 60 2.82 -5.36 4.62
CA LEU A 60 3.35 -6.36 3.71
C LEU A 60 4.53 -5.83 2.88
N ALA A 61 5.04 -4.63 3.20
CA ALA A 61 6.22 -4.11 2.53
C ALA A 61 7.43 -5.02 2.80
N LEU A 62 8.22 -5.26 1.75
CA LEU A 62 9.50 -5.93 1.86
C LEU A 62 10.39 -5.13 2.83
N PRO A 63 11.13 -5.80 3.74
CA PRO A 63 12.08 -5.15 4.62
C PRO A 63 12.97 -4.15 3.88
N ASN A 64 13.09 -2.92 4.40
CA ASN A 64 13.91 -1.85 3.84
C ASN A 64 13.53 -1.39 2.42
N SER A 65 12.31 -1.67 1.94
CA SER A 65 11.84 -1.23 0.60
C SER A 65 10.99 0.04 0.60
N ALA A 66 10.55 0.50 1.76
CA ALA A 66 9.71 1.70 1.86
C ALA A 66 10.53 2.96 1.56
N ARG A 67 10.08 3.74 0.59
CA ARG A 67 10.70 5.02 0.21
C ARG A 67 9.65 6.09 -0.03
N VAL A 68 9.95 7.31 0.40
CA VAL A 68 9.06 8.48 0.30
C VAL A 68 9.77 9.56 -0.51
N ASP A 69 9.02 10.32 -1.30
CA ASP A 69 9.58 11.42 -2.08
C ASP A 69 9.87 12.67 -1.23
N GLY A 70 10.67 13.59 -1.76
CA GLY A 70 11.00 14.84 -1.04
C GLY A 70 9.81 15.79 -0.80
N SER A 71 8.65 15.56 -1.42
CA SER A 71 7.43 16.34 -1.15
C SER A 71 6.48 15.70 -0.15
N ASN A 72 6.83 14.52 0.40
CA ASN A 72 6.02 13.76 1.35
C ASN A 72 4.59 13.47 0.83
N ARG A 73 4.46 13.21 -0.47
CA ARG A 73 3.16 12.93 -1.12
C ARG A 73 3.13 11.58 -1.83
N PHE A 74 4.28 10.95 -2.00
CA PHE A 74 4.41 9.66 -2.66
C PHE A 74 5.16 8.72 -1.73
N VAL A 75 4.62 7.52 -1.51
CA VAL A 75 5.33 6.42 -0.87
C VAL A 75 5.24 5.20 -1.74
N GLU A 76 6.38 4.55 -1.94
CA GLU A 76 6.48 3.29 -2.66
C GLU A 76 7.02 2.20 -1.75
N ILE A 77 6.50 1.01 -1.94
CA ILE A 77 6.96 -0.22 -1.30
C ILE A 77 7.05 -1.33 -2.35
N LEU A 78 7.89 -2.33 -2.07
CA LEU A 78 7.81 -3.61 -2.75
C LEU A 78 6.86 -4.51 -1.95
N LEU A 79 5.76 -4.93 -2.54
CA LEU A 79 4.75 -5.71 -1.84
C LEU A 79 5.16 -7.18 -1.79
N THR A 80 5.32 -7.70 -0.57
CA THR A 80 5.51 -9.14 -0.35
C THR A 80 4.18 -9.86 -0.32
N LYS A 81 4.12 -11.04 -0.91
CA LYS A 81 2.96 -11.94 -0.80
C LYS A 81 3.25 -13.26 -0.12
N ASN A 82 4.52 -13.67 -0.11
CA ASN A 82 4.98 -14.91 0.49
C ASN A 82 6.47 -14.79 0.88
N GLY A 83 7.02 -15.82 1.50
CA GLY A 83 8.41 -15.90 1.89
C GLY A 83 8.64 -17.15 2.73
N GLY A 84 9.90 -17.53 2.88
CA GLY A 84 10.24 -18.77 3.57
C GLY A 84 11.72 -18.83 3.90
N ARG A 85 12.19 -20.04 4.17
CA ARG A 85 13.62 -20.30 4.30
C ARG A 85 14.13 -21.06 3.09
N TYR A 86 15.26 -20.66 2.54
CA TYR A 86 15.93 -21.44 1.50
C TYR A 86 16.76 -22.55 2.14
N ARG A 87 16.93 -23.64 1.41
CA ARG A 87 17.88 -24.70 1.74
C ARG A 87 19.28 -24.16 1.54
N ALA A 88 20.14 -24.32 2.53
CA ALA A 88 21.53 -23.85 2.45
C ALA A 88 22.56 -24.98 2.57
N LEU A 89 22.12 -26.20 2.88
CA LEU A 89 22.95 -27.39 2.94
C LEU A 89 22.13 -28.59 2.44
N ASN A 90 22.83 -29.59 1.92
CA ASN A 90 22.24 -30.90 1.66
C ASN A 90 22.00 -31.64 2.98
N ASP A 91 21.05 -32.58 2.97
CA ASP A 91 20.86 -33.54 4.04
C ASP A 91 21.93 -34.64 3.94
N ASP A 92 22.80 -34.71 4.93
CA ASP A 92 23.89 -35.68 5.00
C ASP A 92 23.38 -37.13 5.13
N ASP A 93 22.13 -37.32 5.59
CA ASP A 93 21.48 -38.63 5.73
C ASP A 93 20.73 -39.09 4.46
N ASN A 94 20.66 -38.24 3.42
CA ASN A 94 20.04 -38.59 2.15
C ASN A 94 21.08 -39.18 1.17
N PRO A 95 21.06 -40.50 0.89
CA PRO A 95 22.00 -41.13 -0.04
C PRO A 95 21.80 -40.68 -1.51
N VAL A 96 20.74 -39.91 -1.80
CA VAL A 96 20.45 -39.26 -3.08
C VAL A 96 20.67 -37.75 -2.98
N ALA A 97 21.80 -37.33 -2.41
CA ALA A 97 22.25 -35.93 -2.33
C ALA A 97 22.40 -35.21 -3.70
N THR A 98 22.05 -35.88 -4.81
CA THR A 98 22.05 -35.31 -6.17
C THR A 98 20.73 -34.64 -6.57
N ALA A 99 19.67 -34.79 -5.77
CA ALA A 99 18.36 -34.21 -6.08
C ALA A 99 18.07 -32.89 -5.35
N GLU A 100 18.67 -32.70 -4.16
CA GLU A 100 18.56 -31.49 -3.34
C GLU A 100 19.31 -30.32 -3.97
N ASP A 101 18.78 -29.11 -3.75
CA ASP A 101 19.31 -27.90 -4.36
C ASP A 101 19.45 -26.76 -3.33
N PRO A 102 20.58 -26.71 -2.60
CA PRO A 102 20.88 -25.58 -1.73
C PRO A 102 21.23 -24.35 -2.56
N LEU A 103 20.71 -23.20 -2.13
CA LEU A 103 21.02 -21.94 -2.79
C LEU A 103 22.52 -21.62 -2.72
N ASP A 104 23.17 -21.46 -3.87
CA ASP A 104 24.59 -21.14 -4.00
C ASP A 104 24.82 -19.62 -4.10
N PHE A 105 25.69 -19.10 -3.25
CA PHE A 105 26.10 -17.69 -3.23
C PHE A 105 27.47 -17.46 -3.87
N SER A 106 28.21 -18.54 -4.18
CA SER A 106 29.56 -18.48 -4.76
C SER A 106 29.55 -18.37 -6.29
N ALA A 107 28.47 -18.83 -6.94
CA ALA A 107 28.27 -18.80 -8.38
C ALA A 107 26.84 -18.37 -8.75
N PRO A 108 26.57 -18.02 -10.02
CA PRO A 108 25.21 -17.79 -10.47
C PRO A 108 24.38 -19.06 -10.36
N ASP A 109 23.34 -19.00 -9.52
CA ASP A 109 22.43 -20.11 -9.29
C ASP A 109 21.14 -19.92 -10.09
N SER A 110 20.57 -21.00 -10.61
CA SER A 110 19.34 -20.97 -11.42
C SER A 110 18.14 -21.57 -10.71
N VAL A 111 18.35 -22.27 -9.60
CA VAL A 111 17.30 -23.01 -8.92
C VAL A 111 17.70 -23.30 -7.49
N PHE A 112 16.76 -23.29 -6.56
CA PHE A 112 17.01 -23.71 -5.19
C PHE A 112 15.74 -24.24 -4.53
N ASP A 113 15.91 -25.06 -3.52
CA ASP A 113 14.83 -25.62 -2.71
C ASP A 113 14.51 -24.74 -1.49
N THR A 114 13.24 -24.76 -1.10
CA THR A 114 12.72 -24.06 0.08
C THR A 114 12.45 -25.06 1.19
N LEU A 115 12.76 -24.67 2.41
CA LEU A 115 12.43 -25.44 3.61
C LEU A 115 10.98 -25.18 4.01
N GLY A 116 10.16 -26.23 3.94
CA GLY A 116 8.74 -26.20 4.27
C GLY A 116 7.84 -25.84 3.09
N THR A 117 6.56 -26.14 3.26
CA THR A 117 5.53 -25.90 2.24
C THR A 117 5.06 -24.45 2.26
N LEU A 118 5.14 -23.79 1.11
CA LEU A 118 4.45 -22.54 0.82
C LEU A 118 3.04 -22.84 0.26
N PRO A 119 2.08 -21.92 0.47
CA PRO A 119 0.74 -21.99 -0.11
C PRO A 119 0.72 -22.36 -1.60
N ALA A 120 0.06 -23.47 -1.92
CA ALA A 120 -0.07 -23.98 -3.29
C ALA A 120 -1.26 -23.37 -4.06
N SER A 121 -2.06 -22.50 -3.44
CA SER A 121 -3.23 -21.87 -4.06
C SER A 121 -3.58 -20.54 -3.40
N GLY A 122 -4.28 -19.67 -4.15
CA GLY A 122 -4.77 -18.37 -3.66
C GLY A 122 -3.77 -17.23 -3.86
N ASP A 123 -4.10 -16.06 -3.32
CA ASP A 123 -3.36 -14.81 -3.58
C ASP A 123 -1.90 -14.84 -3.10
N GLN A 124 -1.58 -15.72 -2.15
CA GLN A 124 -0.23 -15.90 -1.60
C GLN A 124 0.61 -16.91 -2.40
N GLN A 125 0.02 -17.64 -3.35
CA GLN A 125 0.76 -18.62 -4.14
C GLN A 125 1.88 -17.93 -4.94
N VAL A 126 3.07 -18.53 -4.93
CA VAL A 126 4.18 -18.10 -5.78
C VAL A 126 3.84 -18.41 -7.24
N GLN A 127 4.01 -17.42 -8.10
CA GLN A 127 3.65 -17.45 -9.52
C GLN A 127 4.88 -17.11 -10.37
N PRO A 128 4.92 -17.58 -11.63
CA PRO A 128 5.85 -17.03 -12.61
C PRO A 128 5.73 -15.51 -12.67
N ASN A 129 6.86 -14.84 -12.88
CA ASN A 129 7.00 -13.38 -12.96
C ASN A 129 6.98 -12.62 -11.62
N ASP A 130 6.75 -13.30 -10.49
CA ASP A 130 7.12 -12.73 -9.19
C ASP A 130 8.64 -12.60 -9.08
N TYR A 131 9.07 -11.94 -8.02
CA TYR A 131 10.48 -11.81 -7.67
C TYR A 131 10.79 -12.52 -6.37
N VAL A 132 11.89 -13.26 -6.32
CA VAL A 132 12.52 -13.65 -5.07
C VAL A 132 13.51 -12.57 -4.66
N VAL A 133 13.50 -12.20 -3.39
CA VAL A 133 14.46 -11.27 -2.80
C VAL A 133 15.13 -11.91 -1.61
N ILE A 134 16.45 -11.75 -1.55
CA ILE A 134 17.28 -12.29 -0.47
C ILE A 134 17.98 -11.14 0.22
N HIS A 135 17.88 -11.12 1.54
CA HIS A 135 18.59 -10.21 2.42
C HIS A 135 18.56 -8.72 1.99
N ASN A 136 17.37 -8.15 1.84
CA ASN A 136 17.23 -6.74 1.44
C ASN A 136 17.62 -5.77 2.57
N LEU A 137 18.75 -5.10 2.41
CA LEU A 137 19.26 -4.13 3.37
C LEU A 137 18.88 -2.69 3.00
N GLY A 138 18.45 -2.44 1.74
CA GLY A 138 18.13 -1.10 1.25
C GLY A 138 19.36 -0.20 1.13
N ILE A 139 20.52 -0.81 0.85
CA ILE A 139 21.80 -0.14 0.59
C ILE A 139 22.36 -0.64 -0.75
N ALA A 140 23.23 0.13 -1.37
CA ALA A 140 23.87 -0.24 -2.64
C ALA A 140 24.49 -1.65 -2.57
N GLY A 141 24.17 -2.50 -3.56
CA GLY A 141 24.59 -3.90 -3.62
C GLY A 141 23.73 -4.87 -2.80
N ALA A 142 22.75 -4.38 -2.04
CA ALA A 142 21.74 -5.18 -1.33
C ALA A 142 20.39 -4.44 -1.27
N ASP A 143 20.03 -3.77 -2.36
CA ASP A 143 18.76 -3.07 -2.56
C ASP A 143 17.96 -3.74 -3.68
N ALA A 144 16.77 -4.23 -3.32
CA ALA A 144 15.86 -4.93 -4.22
C ALA A 144 15.30 -4.05 -5.36
N TYR A 145 15.48 -2.73 -5.32
CA TYR A 145 15.19 -1.88 -6.48
C TYR A 145 16.30 -1.88 -7.54
N GLU A 146 17.51 -2.35 -7.22
CA GLU A 146 18.67 -2.43 -8.13
C GLU A 146 18.64 -3.69 -9.00
N VAL A 147 17.50 -3.95 -9.68
CA VAL A 147 17.27 -5.16 -10.50
C VAL A 147 18.27 -5.38 -11.64
N ALA A 148 19.02 -4.36 -12.03
CA ALA A 148 20.02 -4.39 -13.10
C ALA A 148 21.47 -4.34 -12.57
N ALA A 149 21.68 -4.50 -11.26
CA ALA A 149 23.01 -4.65 -10.69
C ALA A 149 23.71 -5.91 -11.25
N ALA A 150 25.04 -5.95 -11.19
CA ALA A 150 25.81 -7.11 -11.63
C ALA A 150 25.49 -8.36 -10.79
N ASP A 151 25.32 -8.16 -9.48
CA ASP A 151 24.90 -9.18 -8.51
C ASP A 151 23.67 -8.65 -7.77
N PRO A 152 22.46 -8.74 -8.36
CA PRO A 152 21.26 -8.22 -7.74
C PRO A 152 20.82 -9.14 -6.59
N ASN A 153 20.32 -8.55 -5.51
CA ASN A 153 19.72 -9.33 -4.41
C ASN A 153 18.25 -9.72 -4.68
N ILE A 154 17.80 -9.53 -5.92
CA ILE A 154 16.46 -9.78 -6.43
C ILE A 154 16.55 -10.54 -7.75
N ALA A 155 15.74 -11.58 -7.93
CA ALA A 155 15.68 -12.36 -9.15
C ALA A 155 14.23 -12.67 -9.53
N ARG A 156 13.94 -12.71 -10.82
CA ARG A 156 12.60 -13.05 -11.33
C ARG A 156 12.39 -14.56 -11.31
N ILE A 157 11.23 -15.00 -10.84
CA ILE A 157 10.85 -16.42 -10.79
C ILE A 157 10.29 -16.83 -12.16
N ALA A 158 10.82 -17.92 -12.72
CA ALA A 158 10.32 -18.54 -13.94
C ALA A 158 9.31 -19.66 -13.63
N ALA A 159 9.58 -20.48 -12.62
CA ALA A 159 8.72 -21.59 -12.24
C ALA A 159 8.79 -21.83 -10.74
N PHE A 160 7.72 -22.47 -10.24
CA PHE A 160 7.58 -22.87 -8.85
C PHE A 160 6.92 -24.23 -8.79
N GLY A 161 7.47 -25.17 -8.02
CA GLY A 161 7.01 -26.56 -8.02
C GLY A 161 7.48 -27.35 -6.81
N ALA A 162 7.37 -28.68 -6.88
CA ALA A 162 7.86 -29.57 -5.83
C ALA A 162 9.40 -29.54 -5.76
N GLY A 163 9.92 -29.57 -4.52
CA GLY A 163 11.34 -29.68 -4.24
C GLY A 163 11.86 -31.12 -4.33
N ALA A 164 13.10 -31.32 -3.90
CA ALA A 164 13.73 -32.63 -3.86
C ALA A 164 13.09 -33.58 -2.84
N LEU A 165 12.75 -33.06 -1.66
CA LEU A 165 12.17 -33.83 -0.57
C LEU A 165 10.67 -33.58 -0.40
N ALA A 166 10.02 -34.45 0.38
CA ALA A 166 8.67 -34.20 0.85
C ALA A 166 8.61 -32.88 1.64
N ASP A 167 7.50 -32.15 1.49
CA ASP A 167 7.28 -30.85 2.15
C ASP A 167 8.28 -29.74 1.77
N GLU A 168 8.98 -29.91 0.64
CA GLU A 168 9.80 -28.87 0.02
C GLU A 168 9.23 -28.42 -1.30
N GLN A 169 9.60 -27.19 -1.68
CA GLN A 169 9.26 -26.62 -2.97
C GLN A 169 10.50 -26.04 -3.62
N ARG A 170 10.47 -25.93 -4.94
CA ARG A 170 11.57 -25.48 -5.76
C ARG A 170 11.22 -24.16 -6.42
N ILE A 171 12.11 -23.19 -6.31
CA ILE A 171 12.04 -21.93 -7.04
C ILE A 171 13.05 -21.99 -8.18
N THR A 172 12.58 -21.86 -9.41
CA THR A 172 13.43 -21.74 -10.60
C THR A 172 13.49 -20.28 -11.02
N LEU A 173 14.70 -19.75 -11.17
CA LEU A 173 14.93 -18.37 -11.59
C LEU A 173 14.88 -18.25 -13.11
N ALA A 174 14.39 -17.10 -13.59
CA ALA A 174 14.32 -16.81 -15.02
C ALA A 174 15.70 -16.56 -15.64
N ALA A 175 16.67 -16.12 -14.84
CA ALA A 175 18.06 -16.02 -15.21
C ALA A 175 18.90 -16.47 -14.00
N ALA A 176 20.00 -17.19 -14.27
CA ALA A 176 20.92 -17.57 -13.22
C ALA A 176 21.46 -16.31 -12.54
N THR A 177 21.32 -16.22 -11.23
CA THR A 177 21.60 -15.03 -10.43
C THR A 177 22.53 -15.41 -9.29
N ARG A 178 23.63 -14.67 -9.13
CA ARG A 178 24.46 -14.78 -7.92
C ARG A 178 23.99 -13.74 -6.93
N PHE A 179 23.35 -14.18 -5.85
CA PHE A 179 22.95 -13.28 -4.78
C PHE A 179 24.19 -12.80 -4.02
N PRO A 180 24.27 -11.50 -3.67
CA PRO A 180 25.50 -10.92 -3.13
C PRO A 180 25.75 -11.30 -1.65
N LEU A 181 24.67 -11.55 -0.88
CA LEU A 181 24.74 -11.77 0.56
C LEU A 181 23.73 -12.84 1.01
N GLU A 182 24.20 -13.73 1.88
CA GLU A 182 23.34 -14.68 2.58
C GLU A 182 22.48 -13.99 3.64
N SER A 183 21.23 -14.43 3.79
CA SER A 183 20.41 -14.02 4.94
C SER A 183 20.84 -14.81 6.18
N PRO A 184 21.15 -14.16 7.33
CA PRO A 184 21.51 -14.87 8.56
C PRO A 184 20.42 -15.85 9.04
N GLY A 185 19.15 -15.54 8.73
CA GLY A 185 18.01 -16.41 9.03
C GLY A 185 17.69 -17.42 7.93
N ARG A 186 18.51 -17.49 6.87
CA ARG A 186 18.29 -18.24 5.62
C ARG A 186 16.95 -17.90 4.97
N ARG A 187 16.54 -16.63 5.04
CA ARG A 187 15.21 -16.18 4.58
C ARG A 187 15.25 -15.69 3.14
N PHE A 188 14.15 -15.91 2.45
CA PHE A 188 13.81 -15.21 1.22
C PHE A 188 12.39 -14.66 1.30
N PHE A 189 12.12 -13.64 0.50
CA PHE A 189 10.79 -13.06 0.33
C PHE A 189 10.36 -13.18 -1.12
N VAL A 190 9.06 -13.36 -1.33
CA VAL A 190 8.44 -13.32 -2.66
C VAL A 190 7.67 -12.02 -2.81
N VAL A 191 8.12 -11.21 -3.77
CA VAL A 191 7.61 -9.88 -4.08
C VAL A 191 6.77 -9.95 -5.35
N SER A 192 5.52 -9.48 -5.27
CA SER A 192 4.62 -9.41 -6.42
C SER A 192 4.88 -8.20 -7.32
N GLY A 193 5.57 -7.18 -6.80
CA GLY A 193 5.91 -5.96 -7.53
C GLY A 193 5.79 -4.69 -6.68
N PRO A 194 6.05 -3.53 -7.28
CA PRO A 194 6.01 -2.25 -6.60
C PRO A 194 4.58 -1.71 -6.49
N VAL A 195 4.29 -1.03 -5.39
CA VAL A 195 3.03 -0.32 -5.14
C VAL A 195 3.36 1.09 -4.65
N THR A 196 2.79 2.09 -5.31
CA THR A 196 2.92 3.49 -4.91
C THR A 196 1.56 4.05 -4.47
N TYR A 197 1.54 4.73 -3.32
CA TYR A 197 0.45 5.59 -2.91
C TYR A 197 0.82 7.03 -3.25
N ALA A 198 -0.01 7.66 -4.08
CA ALA A 198 0.25 8.95 -4.68
C ALA A 198 -0.84 9.96 -4.31
N CYS A 199 -0.45 11.02 -3.62
CA CYS A 199 -1.26 12.19 -3.38
C CYS A 199 -1.03 13.23 -4.48
N ALA A 200 -1.92 13.25 -5.48
CA ALA A 200 -1.81 14.13 -6.63
C ALA A 200 -2.79 15.32 -6.52
N GLY A 201 -2.35 16.52 -6.92
CA GLY A 201 -3.21 17.71 -7.01
C GLY A 201 -3.73 18.25 -5.66
N VAL A 202 -3.06 17.91 -4.56
CA VAL A 202 -3.46 18.30 -3.19
C VAL A 202 -3.59 19.81 -3.07
N GLY A 203 -4.75 20.26 -2.59
CA GLY A 203 -5.07 21.69 -2.44
C GLY A 203 -6.55 21.90 -2.15
N SER A 204 -6.96 23.15 -1.97
CA SER A 204 -8.36 23.52 -1.72
C SER A 204 -8.76 24.69 -2.61
N ALA A 205 -9.90 24.58 -3.28
CA ALA A 205 -10.46 25.61 -4.13
C ALA A 205 -11.99 25.65 -3.99
N ALA A 206 -12.57 26.84 -3.87
CA ALA A 206 -14.03 27.04 -3.76
C ALA A 206 -14.73 26.17 -2.69
N GLY A 207 -14.05 25.87 -1.58
CA GLY A 207 -14.58 25.05 -0.49
C GLY A 207 -14.51 23.55 -0.70
N GLU A 208 -13.84 23.08 -1.75
CA GLU A 208 -13.63 21.68 -2.07
C GLU A 208 -12.12 21.38 -2.14
N GLY A 209 -11.70 20.19 -1.72
CA GLY A 209 -10.37 19.71 -1.99
C GLY A 209 -10.17 19.40 -3.48
N THR A 210 -8.97 19.66 -4.00
CA THR A 210 -8.67 19.46 -5.43
C THR A 210 -7.88 18.17 -5.70
N GLY A 211 -7.36 17.54 -4.65
CA GLY A 211 -6.46 16.40 -4.78
C GLY A 211 -7.15 15.05 -4.80
N THR A 212 -6.34 14.04 -5.12
CA THR A 212 -6.73 12.62 -5.05
C THR A 212 -5.63 11.82 -4.38
N LEU A 213 -6.03 10.80 -3.61
CA LEU A 213 -5.16 9.73 -3.17
C LEU A 213 -5.39 8.52 -4.07
N ARG A 214 -4.33 8.08 -4.75
CA ARG A 214 -4.37 6.98 -5.70
C ARG A 214 -3.38 5.89 -5.32
N ARG A 215 -3.70 4.65 -5.68
CA ARG A 215 -2.82 3.49 -5.56
C ARG A 215 -2.40 3.04 -6.96
N TRP A 216 -1.11 3.07 -7.22
CA TRP A 216 -0.50 2.60 -8.46
C TRP A 216 0.14 1.23 -8.23
N SER A 217 -0.04 0.31 -9.18
CA SER A 217 0.56 -1.02 -9.14
C SER A 217 0.79 -1.56 -10.55
N ASN A 218 1.35 -2.76 -10.69
CA ASN A 218 1.59 -3.42 -11.99
C ASN A 218 2.52 -2.63 -12.92
N TYR A 219 3.59 -2.05 -12.38
CA TYR A 219 4.65 -1.39 -13.15
C TYR A 219 6.02 -1.97 -12.78
N ALA A 220 7.04 -1.64 -13.58
CA ALA A 220 8.39 -2.18 -13.41
C ALA A 220 9.07 -1.68 -12.13
N ILE A 221 9.84 -2.56 -11.49
CA ILE A 221 10.74 -2.23 -10.38
C ILE A 221 11.92 -1.45 -10.96
N GLU A 222 12.16 -0.24 -10.45
CA GLU A 222 13.25 0.63 -10.92
C GLU A 222 13.92 1.33 -9.72
N PRO A 223 15.25 1.53 -9.74
CA PRO A 223 15.99 2.14 -8.65
C PRO A 223 15.60 3.60 -8.40
N ARG A 224 15.32 4.39 -9.46
CA ARG A 224 14.89 5.80 -9.39
C ARG A 224 15.69 6.68 -8.40
N GLY A 225 16.98 6.37 -8.20
CA GLY A 225 17.83 7.06 -7.22
C GLY A 225 17.31 6.97 -5.77
N GLY A 226 16.60 5.90 -5.41
CA GLY A 226 16.02 5.70 -4.08
C GLY A 226 14.72 6.46 -3.84
N LEU A 227 14.09 7.03 -4.88
CA LEU A 227 12.84 7.78 -4.77
C LEU A 227 11.66 7.05 -5.43
N PRO A 228 10.43 7.22 -4.91
CA PRO A 228 9.25 6.67 -5.57
C PRO A 228 8.93 7.44 -6.87
N PRO A 229 8.13 6.86 -7.79
CA PRO A 229 7.61 7.60 -8.93
C PRO A 229 6.70 8.75 -8.48
N THR A 230 6.90 9.94 -9.05
CA THR A 230 6.07 11.14 -8.80
C THR A 230 5.03 11.40 -9.89
N ALA A 231 5.05 10.58 -10.94
CA ALA A 231 4.05 10.54 -12.00
C ALA A 231 3.67 9.07 -12.25
N LEU A 232 2.46 8.84 -12.78
CA LEU A 232 1.96 7.49 -13.04
C LEU A 232 2.93 6.73 -13.97
N PRO A 233 3.56 5.63 -13.52
CA PRO A 233 4.49 4.88 -14.35
C PRO A 233 3.81 4.26 -15.57
N ALA A 234 4.57 4.06 -16.65
CA ALA A 234 4.06 3.40 -17.85
C ALA A 234 3.60 1.97 -17.54
N GLY A 235 2.41 1.60 -18.04
CA GLY A 235 1.81 0.28 -17.79
C GLY A 235 1.20 0.10 -16.40
N ALA A 236 1.32 1.09 -15.51
CA ALA A 236 0.75 1.01 -14.17
C ALA A 236 -0.78 0.94 -14.23
N SER A 237 -1.36 0.10 -13.38
CA SER A 237 -2.77 0.15 -12.99
C SER A 237 -2.97 1.25 -11.96
N ASP A 238 -4.03 2.05 -12.12
CA ASP A 238 -4.37 3.17 -11.26
C ASP A 238 -5.74 2.95 -10.59
N ALA A 239 -5.79 3.09 -9.26
CA ALA A 239 -7.01 2.97 -8.47
C ALA A 239 -7.18 4.20 -7.56
N LEU A 240 -8.31 4.89 -7.71
CA LEU A 240 -8.70 6.00 -6.83
C LEU A 240 -9.13 5.46 -5.46
N LEU A 241 -8.54 5.99 -4.39
CA LEU A 241 -8.88 5.64 -3.01
C LEU A 241 -9.64 6.75 -2.29
N ALA A 242 -9.27 8.00 -2.53
CA ALA A 242 -9.97 9.16 -2.01
C ALA A 242 -9.90 10.31 -3.02
N ASP A 243 -10.97 11.08 -3.10
CA ASP A 243 -11.03 12.35 -3.81
C ASP A 243 -11.16 13.52 -2.82
N HIS A 244 -11.23 14.75 -3.34
CA HIS A 244 -11.32 15.97 -2.55
C HIS A 244 -10.24 16.10 -1.47
N VAL A 245 -9.04 15.59 -1.76
CA VAL A 245 -7.90 15.62 -0.83
C VAL A 245 -7.34 17.04 -0.78
N SER A 246 -7.47 17.68 0.38
CA SER A 246 -7.02 19.04 0.63
C SER A 246 -5.67 19.13 1.33
N ALA A 247 -5.31 18.08 2.07
CA ALA A 247 -3.99 17.92 2.67
C ALA A 247 -3.57 16.46 2.60
N CYS A 248 -2.30 16.20 2.28
CA CYS A 248 -1.72 14.88 2.36
C CYS A 248 -0.24 15.00 2.70
N GLN A 249 0.16 14.31 3.75
CA GLN A 249 1.54 14.23 4.20
C GLN A 249 1.84 12.77 4.55
N ILE A 250 2.89 12.24 3.95
CA ILE A 250 3.37 10.88 4.16
C ILE A 250 4.82 10.99 4.59
N ASP A 251 5.13 10.56 5.81
CA ASP A 251 6.48 10.58 6.36
C ASP A 251 6.95 9.15 6.59
N TYR A 252 8.20 8.85 6.26
CA TYR A 252 8.83 7.58 6.58
C TYR A 252 10.05 7.81 7.48
N THR A 253 10.06 7.12 8.61
CA THR A 253 11.19 7.10 9.55
C THR A 253 11.73 5.68 9.65
N ALA A 254 12.96 5.46 9.17
CA ALA A 254 13.65 4.20 9.38
C ALA A 254 14.16 4.10 10.83
N LEU A 255 13.98 2.94 11.45
CA LEU A 255 14.43 2.63 12.81
C LEU A 255 15.36 1.40 12.77
N PRO A 256 16.58 1.53 12.20
CA PRO A 256 17.43 0.39 11.88
C PRO A 256 17.83 -0.43 13.12
N MET A 257 18.03 0.21 14.27
CA MET A 257 18.34 -0.46 15.55
C MET A 257 17.22 -1.37 16.05
N LEU A 258 15.98 -1.15 15.59
CA LEU A 258 14.81 -1.94 15.97
C LEU A 258 14.40 -2.93 14.86
N GLY A 259 15.10 -2.95 13.72
CA GLY A 259 14.68 -3.70 12.54
C GLY A 259 13.28 -3.31 12.07
N ARG A 260 12.91 -2.03 12.21
CA ARG A 260 11.57 -1.51 11.89
C ARG A 260 11.64 -0.21 11.10
N GLY A 261 10.53 0.16 10.51
CA GLY A 261 10.26 1.49 9.99
C GLY A 261 8.87 1.96 10.42
N LEU A 262 8.65 3.26 10.45
CA LEU A 262 7.36 3.87 10.74
C LEU A 262 6.95 4.72 9.54
N VAL A 263 5.80 4.42 8.97
CA VAL A 263 5.15 5.27 7.97
C VAL A 263 3.97 5.96 8.63
N ALA A 264 4.04 7.28 8.71
CA ALA A 264 2.97 8.14 9.21
C ALA A 264 2.25 8.80 8.03
N VAL A 265 0.92 8.77 8.05
CA VAL A 265 0.09 9.35 6.99
C VAL A 265 -0.92 10.29 7.63
N ARG A 266 -0.94 11.54 7.17
CA ARG A 266 -1.97 12.52 7.48
C ARG A 266 -2.75 12.84 6.22
N LEU A 267 -4.05 12.56 6.23
CA LEU A 267 -4.95 12.78 5.10
C LEU A 267 -6.07 13.74 5.50
N GLY A 268 -6.19 14.86 4.80
CA GLY A 268 -7.28 15.83 4.91
C GLY A 268 -8.17 15.78 3.69
N ILE A 269 -9.47 15.66 3.89
CA ILE A 269 -10.51 15.75 2.85
C ILE A 269 -11.37 16.96 3.16
N THR A 270 -11.60 17.83 2.16
CA THR A 270 -12.43 19.03 2.32
C THR A 270 -13.60 19.01 1.35
N ARG A 271 -14.82 19.18 1.87
CA ARG A 271 -16.03 19.38 1.06
C ARG A 271 -16.94 20.42 1.69
N ALA A 272 -17.55 21.27 0.88
CA ALA A 272 -18.44 22.36 1.30
C ALA A 272 -17.86 23.24 2.44
N ASN A 273 -16.56 23.58 2.37
CA ASN A 273 -15.78 24.31 3.38
C ASN A 273 -15.59 23.59 4.72
N GLU A 274 -15.90 22.30 4.80
CA GLU A 274 -15.65 21.47 5.98
C GLU A 274 -14.49 20.52 5.71
N THR A 275 -13.59 20.35 6.68
CA THR A 275 -12.42 19.48 6.55
C THR A 275 -12.44 18.39 7.60
N VAL A 276 -12.24 17.15 7.16
CA VAL A 276 -11.95 16.00 8.02
C VAL A 276 -10.49 15.61 7.82
N THR A 277 -9.75 15.52 8.92
CA THR A 277 -8.34 15.10 8.91
C THR A 277 -8.18 13.84 9.72
N LEU A 278 -7.62 12.81 9.10
CA LEU A 278 -7.23 11.57 9.77
C LEU A 278 -5.71 11.43 9.80
N TYR A 279 -5.24 10.77 10.86
CA TYR A 279 -3.83 10.43 11.06
C TYR A 279 -3.72 8.93 11.29
N PHE A 280 -2.76 8.29 10.62
CA PHE A 280 -2.50 6.87 10.75
C PHE A 280 -1.00 6.59 10.79
N GLU A 281 -0.62 5.57 11.57
CA GLU A 281 0.76 5.07 11.64
C GLU A 281 0.80 3.57 11.35
N ALA A 282 1.61 3.18 10.36
CA ALA A 282 1.89 1.79 10.05
C ALA A 282 3.35 1.47 10.38
N GLN A 283 3.57 0.42 11.17
CA GLN A 283 4.88 -0.16 11.32
C GLN A 283 5.21 -1.05 10.11
N VAL A 284 6.41 -0.87 9.58
CA VAL A 284 7.01 -1.71 8.55
C VAL A 284 8.05 -2.61 9.22
N ASN A 285 8.04 -3.90 8.89
CA ASN A 285 9.05 -4.83 9.37
C ASN A 285 10.30 -4.72 8.48
N ASN A 286 11.42 -4.31 9.06
CA ASN A 286 12.71 -4.15 8.38
C ASN A 286 13.72 -5.22 8.82
N VAL A 287 13.24 -6.41 9.17
CA VAL A 287 14.09 -7.60 9.41
C VAL A 287 14.14 -8.44 8.13
N PRO A 288 15.26 -8.41 7.39
CA PRO A 288 15.44 -9.14 6.13
C PRO A 288 15.78 -10.63 6.31
#